data_AF-A0A6P0KFV4-F1
#
_entry.id   AF-A0A6P0KFV4-F1
#
_cell.length_a   1.000
_cell.length_b   1.000
_cell.length_c   1.000
_cell.angle_alpha   90.00
_cell.angle_beta   90.00
_cell.angle_gamma   90.00
#
_symmetry.space_group_name_H-M   'P 1'
#
loop_
_entity.id
_entity.type
_entity.pdbx_description
1 polymer ?
#
loop_
_entity_poly.entity_id
_entity_poly.type
_entity_poly.pdbx_seq_one_letter_code
_entity_poly.pdbx_strand_id
1 'polypeptide(L)'
;MPVSSERGVSINRLRIPKHYHQEAKFASTLLLFGILVLLSLNKPAFSNCYNSRGINKHREGKLAGAEADYLQALALDPDNAKALYNLGSLYEDLQQFDQANA
;
A
#
# COMPACT_ATOMS: atom_id res chain seq x y z
N MET A 1 -54.15 23.73 -4.56
CA MET A 1 -52.98 22.83 -4.43
C MET A 1 -52.73 22.15 -5.77
N PRO A 2 -51.54 22.30 -6.36
CA PRO A 2 -50.73 21.12 -6.75
C PRO A 2 -49.22 21.32 -6.45
N VAL A 3 -48.57 20.34 -5.81
CA VAL A 3 -47.70 19.26 -6.33
C VAL A 3 -46.30 19.72 -6.80
N SER A 4 -45.33 19.18 -6.07
CA SER A 4 -43.87 19.15 -6.24
C SER A 4 -43.36 18.72 -7.63
N SER A 5 -42.32 19.39 -8.13
CA SER A 5 -41.37 18.76 -9.06
C SER A 5 -39.95 19.31 -8.90
N GLU A 6 -39.10 18.47 -8.33
CA GLU A 6 -37.69 18.28 -8.68
C GLU A 6 -36.84 19.55 -8.88
N ARG A 7 -36.20 20.00 -7.79
CA ARG A 7 -34.91 20.71 -7.89
C ARG A 7 -33.82 19.71 -8.29
N GLY A 8 -33.90 19.20 -9.51
CA GLY A 8 -32.74 18.63 -10.18
C GLY A 8 -31.73 19.76 -10.34
N VAL A 9 -30.61 19.69 -9.62
CA VAL A 9 -29.51 20.64 -9.73
C VAL A 9 -28.99 20.55 -11.17
N SER A 10 -29.55 21.38 -12.04
CA SER A 10 -29.16 21.47 -13.44
C SER A 10 -27.74 22.01 -13.46
N ILE A 11 -26.79 21.10 -13.71
CA ILE A 11 -25.37 21.35 -13.99
C ILE A 11 -25.13 22.38 -15.12
N ASN A 12 -26.19 22.81 -15.82
CA ASN A 12 -26.21 23.87 -16.82
C ASN A 12 -25.87 25.29 -16.34
N ARG A 13 -25.67 25.54 -15.03
CA ARG A 13 -25.25 26.87 -14.53
C ARG A 13 -23.74 27.15 -14.64
N LEU A 14 -22.92 26.14 -14.88
CA LEU A 14 -21.50 26.32 -15.16
C LEU A 14 -21.32 26.32 -16.68
N ARG A 15 -21.30 27.52 -17.28
CA ARG A 15 -21.06 27.77 -18.72
C ARG A 15 -19.59 27.47 -19.07
N ILE A 16 -19.16 26.24 -18.86
CA ILE A 16 -17.83 25.75 -19.22
C ILE A 16 -17.90 25.38 -20.71
N PRO A 17 -17.09 26.01 -21.59
CA PRO A 17 -17.11 25.74 -23.01
C PRO A 17 -16.83 24.25 -23.30
N LYS A 18 -17.49 23.66 -24.30
CA LYS A 18 -17.33 22.23 -24.62
C LYS A 18 -15.86 21.80 -24.87
N HIS A 19 -15.00 22.70 -25.35
CA HIS A 19 -13.57 22.44 -25.56
C HIS A 19 -12.79 22.27 -24.24
N TYR A 20 -13.21 22.91 -23.15
CA TYR A 20 -12.61 22.73 -21.83
C TYR A 20 -12.88 21.36 -21.22
N HIS A 21 -13.89 20.61 -21.70
CA HIS A 21 -14.13 19.24 -21.21
C HIS A 21 -12.99 18.29 -21.56
N GLN A 22 -12.27 18.50 -22.67
CA GLN A 22 -11.12 17.69 -23.02
C GLN A 22 -9.91 18.06 -22.16
N GLU A 23 -9.62 19.36 -22.00
CA GLU A 23 -8.54 19.85 -21.13
C GLU A 23 -8.71 19.39 -19.67
N ALA A 24 -9.93 19.45 -19.14
CA ALA A 24 -10.24 18.96 -17.80
C ALA A 24 -10.07 17.44 -17.65
N LYS A 25 -10.40 16.64 -18.69
CA LYS A 25 -10.13 15.19 -18.70
C LYS A 25 -8.65 14.87 -18.71
N PHE A 26 -7.85 15.61 -19.48
CA PHE A 26 -6.39 15.43 -19.49
C PHE A 26 -5.77 15.82 -18.14
N ALA A 27 -6.17 16.96 -17.57
CA ALA A 27 -5.67 17.40 -16.26
C ALA A 27 -6.02 16.40 -15.15
N SER A 28 -7.26 15.89 -15.11
CA SER A 28 -7.66 14.88 -14.14
C SER A 28 -6.96 13.53 -14.34
N THR A 29 -6.69 13.13 -15.59
CA THR A 29 -5.95 11.91 -15.89
C THR A 29 -4.48 12.01 -15.45
N LEU A 30 -3.83 13.14 -15.74
CA LEU A 30 -2.44 13.41 -15.29
C LEU A 30 -2.35 13.45 -13.76
N LEU A 31 -3.33 14.07 -13.10
CA LEU A 31 -3.41 14.09 -11.64
C LEU A 31 -3.56 12.66 -11.07
N LEU A 32 -4.47 11.87 -11.62
CA LEU A 32 -4.73 10.51 -11.16
C LEU A 32 -3.54 9.59 -11.42
N PHE A 33 -2.87 9.73 -12.57
CA PHE A 33 -1.61 9.04 -12.87
C PHE A 33 -0.50 9.42 -11.88
N GLY A 34 -0.33 10.72 -11.59
CA GLY A 34 0.63 11.18 -10.59
C GLY A 34 0.38 10.60 -9.20
N ILE A 35 -0.89 10.58 -8.77
CA ILE A 35 -1.29 9.97 -7.49
C ILE A 35 -0.98 8.47 -7.48
N LEU A 36 -1.28 7.75 -8.57
CA LEU A 36 -0.97 6.31 -8.68
C LEU A 36 0.52 6.03 -8.62
N VAL A 37 1.35 6.86 -9.28
CA VAL A 37 2.81 6.74 -9.24
C VAL A 37 3.31 7.00 -7.82
N LEU A 38 2.83 8.06 -7.15
CA LEU A 38 3.21 8.36 -5.76
C LEU A 38 2.84 7.23 -4.79
N LEU A 39 1.65 6.66 -4.92
CA LEU A 39 1.21 5.49 -4.14
C LEU A 39 2.12 4.29 -4.40
N SER A 40 2.50 4.06 -5.65
CA SER A 40 3.35 2.93 -6.04
C SER A 40 4.79 3.10 -5.55
N LEU A 41 5.34 4.33 -5.59
CA LEU A 41 6.69 4.65 -5.11
C LEU A 41 6.84 4.54 -3.59
N ASN A 42 5.74 4.68 -2.83
CA ASN A 42 5.79 4.58 -1.37
C ASN A 42 5.75 3.14 -0.86
N LYS A 43 5.19 2.19 -1.62
CA LYS A 43 5.10 0.77 -1.18
C LYS A 43 6.46 0.16 -0.80
N PRO A 44 7.54 0.31 -1.61
CA PRO A 44 8.85 -0.21 -1.25
C PRO A 44 9.44 0.45 0.01
N ALA A 45 9.17 1.74 0.24
CA ALA A 45 9.65 2.44 1.42
C ALA A 45 9.01 1.88 2.70
N PHE A 46 7.68 1.70 2.70
CA PHE A 46 6.99 1.09 3.83
C PHE A 46 7.41 -0.36 4.02
N SER A 47 7.55 -1.14 2.95
CA SER A 47 8.05 -2.51 3.00
C SER A 47 9.42 -2.59 3.69
N ASN A 48 10.35 -1.70 3.32
CA ASN A 48 11.67 -1.62 3.96
C ASN A 48 11.58 -1.25 5.46
N CYS A 49 10.67 -0.35 5.86
CA CYS A 49 10.46 -0.04 7.27
C CYS A 49 10.00 -1.25 8.07
N TYR A 50 9.02 -2.02 7.56
CA TYR A 50 8.58 -3.25 8.19
C TYR A 50 9.71 -4.29 8.27
N ASN A 51 10.47 -4.47 7.19
CA ASN A 51 11.63 -5.36 7.19
C ASN A 51 12.68 -4.97 8.26
N SER A 52 13.03 -3.68 8.38
CA SER A 52 13.97 -3.21 9.40
C SER A 52 13.44 -3.44 10.82
N ARG A 53 12.13 -3.28 11.04
CA ARG A 53 11.52 -3.57 12.35
C ARG A 53 11.54 -5.07 12.66
N GLY A 54 11.29 -5.92 11.66
CA GLY A 54 11.41 -7.36 11.76
C GLY A 54 12.81 -7.80 12.17
N ILE A 55 13.86 -7.24 11.53
CA ILE A 55 15.27 -7.51 11.88
C ILE A 55 15.53 -7.21 13.37
N ASN A 56 15.04 -6.06 13.86
CA ASN A 56 15.25 -5.69 15.26
C ASN A 56 14.55 -6.67 16.21
N LYS A 57 13.31 -7.06 15.92
CA LYS A 57 12.58 -8.05 16.73
C LYS A 57 13.22 -9.44 16.70
N HIS A 58 13.72 -9.85 15.53
CA HIS A 58 14.42 -11.13 15.35
C HIS A 58 15.67 -11.18 16.24
N ARG A 59 16.47 -10.10 16.23
CA ARG A 59 17.63 -9.95 17.12
C ARG A 59 17.28 -9.94 18.60
N GLU A 60 16.09 -9.46 18.96
CA GLU A 60 15.57 -9.48 20.33
C GLU A 60 14.95 -10.84 20.73
N GLY A 61 14.96 -11.85 19.84
CA GLY A 61 14.34 -13.16 20.08
C GLY A 61 12.80 -13.14 20.03
N LYS A 62 12.19 -12.04 19.61
CA LYS A 62 10.73 -11.89 19.47
C LYS A 62 10.28 -12.49 18.13
N LEU A 63 10.48 -13.79 17.95
CA LEU A 63 10.39 -14.48 16.64
C LEU A 63 9.04 -14.30 15.95
N ALA A 64 7.91 -14.55 16.64
CA ALA A 64 6.58 -14.35 16.08
C ALA A 64 6.32 -12.89 15.65
N GLY A 65 6.86 -11.93 16.40
CA GLY A 65 6.74 -10.51 16.08
C GLY A 65 7.60 -10.10 14.88
N ALA A 66 8.73 -10.78 14.65
CA ALA A 66 9.58 -10.60 13.49
C ALA A 66 8.93 -11.17 12.22
N GLU A 67 8.36 -12.38 12.32
CA GLU A 67 7.62 -13.04 11.24
C GLU A 67 6.51 -12.15 10.71
N ALA A 68 5.68 -11.61 11.61
CA ALA A 68 4.59 -10.72 11.25
C ALA A 68 5.08 -9.45 10.52
N ASP A 69 6.23 -8.91 10.91
CA ASP A 69 6.80 -7.72 10.26
C ASP A 69 7.37 -8.05 8.87
N TYR A 70 8.04 -9.20 8.70
CA TYR A 70 8.52 -9.63 7.39
C TYR A 70 7.36 -9.92 6.44
N LEU A 71 6.32 -10.62 6.89
CA LEU A 71 5.11 -10.86 6.09
C LEU A 71 4.42 -9.55 5.70
N GLN A 72 4.37 -8.57 6.59
CA GLN A 72 3.81 -7.26 6.27
C GLN A 72 4.66 -6.51 5.23
N ALA A 73 5.98 -6.63 5.28
CA ALA A 73 6.87 -6.09 4.26
C ALA A 73 6.57 -6.70 2.87
N LEU A 74 6.38 -8.02 2.82
CA LEU A 74 6.07 -8.75 1.58
C LEU A 74 4.64 -8.50 1.07
N ALA A 75 3.69 -8.22 1.95
CA ALA A 75 2.35 -7.81 1.55
C ALA A 75 2.35 -6.44 0.83
N LEU A 76 3.30 -5.55 1.18
CA LEU A 76 3.44 -4.24 0.56
C LEU A 76 4.27 -4.28 -0.72
N ASP A 77 5.35 -5.06 -0.70
CA ASP A 77 6.26 -5.26 -1.82
C ASP A 77 6.66 -6.75 -1.87
N PRO A 78 5.94 -7.56 -2.66
CA PRO A 78 6.22 -8.99 -2.81
C PRO A 78 7.62 -9.28 -3.34
N ASP A 79 8.25 -8.31 -4.02
CA ASP A 79 9.58 -8.44 -4.62
C ASP A 79 10.70 -7.98 -3.68
N ASN A 80 10.39 -7.66 -2.42
CA ASN A 80 11.40 -7.29 -1.42
C ASN A 80 12.26 -8.51 -1.04
N ALA A 81 13.31 -8.73 -1.82
CA ALA A 81 14.25 -9.83 -1.64
C ALA A 81 14.90 -9.88 -0.24
N LYS A 82 15.09 -8.72 0.40
CA LYS A 82 15.64 -8.66 1.77
C LYS A 82 14.64 -9.21 2.78
N ALA A 83 13.37 -8.85 2.67
CA ALA A 83 12.32 -9.37 3.54
C ALA A 83 12.10 -10.88 3.34
N LEU A 84 12.14 -11.37 2.10
CA LEU A 84 12.09 -12.82 1.80
C LEU A 84 13.26 -13.56 2.44
N TYR A 85 14.48 -13.06 2.25
CA TYR A 85 15.68 -13.67 2.83
C TYR A 85 15.61 -13.73 4.37
N ASN A 86 15.22 -12.62 5.00
CA ASN A 86 15.13 -12.55 6.46
C ASN A 86 14.03 -13.47 7.03
N LEU A 87 12.90 -13.60 6.32
CA LEU A 87 11.85 -14.56 6.71
C LEU A 87 12.33 -16.00 6.59
N GLY A 88 13.10 -16.33 5.54
CA GLY A 88 13.73 -17.64 5.40
C GLY A 88 14.67 -17.95 6.56
N SER A 89 15.59 -17.03 6.87
CA SER A 89 16.50 -17.16 8.01
C SER A 89 15.76 -17.30 9.35
N LEU A 90 14.64 -16.59 9.54
CA LEU A 90 13.82 -16.74 10.74
C LEU A 90 13.24 -18.15 10.88
N TYR A 91 12.79 -18.76 9.79
CA TYR A 91 12.26 -20.12 9.82
C TYR A 91 13.34 -21.18 10.04
N GLU A 92 14.55 -20.97 9.52
CA GLU A 92 15.71 -21.82 9.83
C GLU A 92 16.02 -21.80 11.33
N ASP A 93 16.03 -20.62 11.94
CA ASP A 93 16.25 -20.47 13.39
C ASP A 93 15.14 -21.20 14.19
N LEU A 94 13.87 -21.00 13.83
CA LEU A 94 12.74 -21.66 14.49
C LEU A 94 12.84 -23.19 14.43
N GLN A 95 13.22 -23.76 13.28
CA GLN A 95 13.43 -25.20 13.16
C GLN A 95 14.55 -25.71 14.06
N GLN A 96 15.64 -24.96 14.21
CA GLN A 96 16.74 -25.33 15.10
C GLN A 96 16.30 -25.30 16.58
N PHE A 97 15.47 -24.33 16.97
CA PHE A 97 14.90 -24.29 18.32
C PHE A 97 13.94 -25.45 18.60
N ASP A 98 13.10 -25.80 17.63
CA ASP A 98 12.18 -26.95 17.75
C ASP A 98 12.97 -28.26 17.90
N GLN A 99 14.07 -28.43 17.14
CA GLN A 99 14.96 -29.59 17.25
C GLN A 99 15.71 -29.65 18.58
N ALA A 100 16.14 -28.50 19.12
CA ALA A 100 16.86 -28.44 20.40
C ALA A 100 15.97 -28.74 21.62
N ASN A 101 14.65 -28.57 21.48
CA ASN A 101 13.66 -28.78 22.53
C ASN A 101 12.95 -30.15 22.46
N ALA A 102 13.31 -31.01 21.50
CA ALA A 102 12.78 -32.37 21.33
C ALA A 102 13.66 -33.41 22.04
#